data_AF-A0A3G1DGA7-F1
#
_entry.id   AF-A0A3G1DGA7-F1
#
_cell.length_a   1.000
_cell.length_b   1.000
_cell.length_c   1.000
_cell.angle_alpha   90.00
_cell.angle_beta   90.00
_cell.angle_gamma   90.00
#
_symmetry.space_group_name_H-M   'P 1'
#
loop_
_entity.id
_entity.type
_entity.pdbx_description
1 polymer ?
#
loop_
_entity_poly.entity_id
_entity_poly.type
_entity_poly.pdbx_seq_one_letter_code
_entity_poly.pdbx_strand_id
1 'polypeptide(L)'
;MPVTEPQWREFRPSSWTRSDLAGVAQPHGADDQPEAAYWLAWAPYITGDRSDPGHPDQVMRRRFKTKEAAMAHVDKTWPKGRWQLNC
;
A
#
# COMPACT_ATOMS: atom_id res chain seq x y z
N MET A 1 7.63 -13.84 -28.64
CA MET A 1 6.47 -13.45 -27.81
C MET A 1 6.82 -12.13 -27.16
N PRO A 2 6.02 -11.07 -27.29
CA PRO A 2 6.37 -9.82 -26.65
C PRO A 2 6.23 -10.02 -25.14
N VAL A 3 7.34 -9.78 -24.43
CA VAL A 3 7.34 -9.66 -22.97
C VAL A 3 6.60 -8.37 -22.69
N THR A 4 5.33 -8.46 -22.31
CA THR A 4 4.59 -7.32 -21.79
C THR A 4 5.30 -6.89 -20.51
N GLU A 5 5.95 -5.73 -20.56
CA GLU A 5 6.54 -5.09 -19.39
C GLU A 5 5.51 -5.10 -18.24
N PRO A 6 5.94 -5.33 -16.98
CA PRO A 6 5.04 -5.27 -15.85
C PRO A 6 4.47 -3.85 -15.77
N GLN A 7 3.25 -3.69 -16.27
CA GLN A 7 2.53 -2.43 -16.28
C GLN A 7 2.38 -2.01 -14.83
N TRP A 8 3.08 -0.94 -14.43
CA TRP A 8 2.97 -0.37 -13.10
C TRP A 8 1.51 0.06 -12.91
N ARG A 9 0.78 -0.68 -12.07
CA ARG A 9 -0.65 -0.47 -11.82
C ARG A 9 -0.80 0.60 -10.75
N GLU A 10 -1.28 1.79 -11.15
CA GLU A 10 -1.74 2.80 -10.21
C GLU A 10 -2.80 2.19 -9.28
N PHE A 11 -2.67 2.47 -7.97
CA PHE A 11 -3.59 2.01 -6.93
C PHE A 11 -5.01 2.52 -7.26
N ARG A 12 -5.90 1.57 -7.58
CA ARG A 12 -7.26 1.72 -8.14
C ARG A 12 -8.31 2.11 -7.06
N PRO A 13 -9.60 2.40 -7.42
CA PRO A 13 -10.63 3.03 -6.56
C PRO A 13 -10.91 2.42 -5.19
N SER A 14 -10.42 1.20 -4.93
CA SER A 14 -10.37 0.57 -3.61
C SER A 14 -9.11 0.99 -2.81
N SER A 15 -8.65 2.22 -2.98
CA SER A 15 -7.59 2.79 -2.15
C SER A 15 -8.18 3.69 -1.07
N TRP A 16 -7.89 3.40 0.19
CA TRP A 16 -8.20 4.31 1.30
C TRP A 16 -6.91 4.94 1.76
N THR A 17 -6.83 6.25 1.54
CA THR A 17 -5.60 7.01 1.75
C THR A 17 -5.85 8.08 2.80
N ARG A 18 -4.91 8.22 3.73
CA ARG A 18 -4.88 9.34 4.67
C ARG A 18 -4.35 10.60 3.99
N SER A 19 -4.46 11.72 4.69
CA SER A 19 -3.96 13.03 4.25
C SER A 19 -2.44 13.06 3.97
N ASP A 20 -1.66 12.18 4.60
CA ASP A 20 -0.22 12.06 4.40
C ASP A 20 0.16 10.99 3.36
N LEU A 21 -0.80 10.54 2.57
CA LEU A 21 -0.66 9.48 1.57
C LEU A 21 -0.43 8.08 2.13
N ALA A 22 -0.26 7.85 3.43
CA ALA A 22 -0.27 6.48 3.93
C ALA A 22 -1.66 5.85 3.75
N GLY A 23 -1.74 4.57 3.39
CA GLY A 23 -3.05 4.01 3.06
C GLY A 23 -3.05 2.52 2.84
N VAL A 24 -4.16 2.05 2.27
CA VAL A 24 -4.35 0.66 1.89
C VAL A 24 -4.92 0.56 0.50
N ALA A 25 -4.67 -0.55 -0.20
CA ALA A 25 -5.53 -0.94 -1.30
C ALA A 25 -5.62 -2.44 -1.50
N GLN A 26 -6.60 -2.80 -2.30
CA GLN A 26 -6.81 -4.13 -2.82
C GLN A 26 -6.18 -4.23 -4.22
N PRO A 27 -5.47 -5.32 -4.55
CA PRO A 27 -5.03 -5.56 -5.92
C PRO A 27 -6.22 -5.73 -6.87
N HIS A 28 -6.24 -4.94 -7.94
CA HIS A 28 -7.27 -4.98 -8.98
C HIS A 28 -6.68 -5.31 -10.35
N GLY A 29 -7.53 -5.95 -11.17
CA GLY A 29 -7.24 -6.31 -12.54
C GLY A 29 -7.42 -5.19 -13.55
N ALA A 30 -7.31 -5.53 -14.83
CA ALA A 30 -7.45 -4.60 -15.94
C ALA A 30 -8.84 -3.92 -15.97
N ASP A 31 -9.89 -4.66 -15.59
CA ASP A 31 -11.29 -4.22 -15.65
C ASP A 31 -11.81 -3.65 -14.32
N ASP A 32 -10.92 -3.11 -13.47
CA ASP A 32 -11.27 -2.60 -12.13
C ASP A 32 -11.89 -3.63 -11.17
N GLN A 33 -11.81 -4.92 -11.48
CA GLN A 33 -12.29 -5.97 -10.59
C GLN A 33 -11.23 -6.37 -9.56
N PRO A 34 -11.60 -6.62 -8.30
CA PRO A 34 -10.67 -7.12 -7.29
C PRO A 34 -10.15 -8.51 -7.71
N GLU A 35 -8.86 -8.61 -7.99
CA GLU A 35 -8.19 -9.89 -8.31
C GLU A 35 -7.78 -10.66 -7.06
N ALA A 36 -7.76 -9.99 -5.92
CA ALA A 36 -7.32 -10.54 -4.65
C ALA A 36 -8.35 -10.31 -3.55
N ALA A 37 -8.58 -11.33 -2.73
CA ALA A 37 -9.41 -11.23 -1.52
C ALA A 37 -8.65 -10.65 -0.31
N TYR A 38 -7.58 -9.89 -0.55
CA TYR A 38 -6.74 -9.31 0.51
C TYR A 38 -6.40 -7.84 0.26
N TRP A 39 -6.02 -7.17 1.34
CA TRP A 39 -5.64 -5.77 1.40
C TRP A 39 -4.15 -5.64 1.73
N LEU A 40 -3.51 -4.62 1.17
CA LEU A 40 -2.12 -4.26 1.42
C LEU A 40 -2.07 -2.89 2.07
N ALA A 41 -1.25 -2.74 3.10
CA ALA A 41 -0.97 -1.47 3.76
C ALA A 41 0.34 -0.90 3.21
N TRP A 42 0.37 0.39 2.87
CA TRP A 42 1.54 1.03 2.30
C TRP A 42 1.87 2.35 3.00
N ALA A 43 3.17 2.65 3.01
CA ALA A 43 3.75 3.80 3.69
C ALA A 43 3.42 5.13 2.98
N PRO A 44 3.44 6.27 3.69
CA PRO A 44 3.24 7.59 3.07
C PRO A 44 4.29 7.92 1.99
N TYR A 45 5.45 7.27 2.05
CA TYR A 45 6.51 7.38 1.05
C TYR A 45 7.34 6.09 1.09
N ILE A 46 7.97 5.76 -0.05
CA ILE A 46 8.86 4.60 -0.15
C ILE A 46 10.24 5.01 0.37
N THR A 47 10.76 4.27 1.33
CA THR A 47 12.18 4.33 1.67
C THR A 47 12.92 3.26 0.88
N GLY A 48 14.14 3.57 0.44
CA GLY A 48 15.02 2.58 -0.21
C GLY A 48 15.57 1.51 0.75
N ASP A 49 15.20 1.57 2.03
CA ASP A 49 15.66 0.66 3.07
C ASP A 49 14.77 -0.60 3.11
N ARG A 50 15.35 -1.76 2.80
CA ARG A 50 14.65 -3.07 2.84
C ARG A 50 14.15 -3.47 4.22
N SER A 51 14.71 -2.88 5.28
CA SER A 51 14.28 -3.11 6.66
C SER A 51 13.03 -2.29 7.03
N ASP A 52 12.70 -1.26 6.26
CA ASP A 52 11.51 -0.46 6.47
C ASP A 52 10.24 -1.27 6.15
N PRO A 53 9.24 -1.30 7.05
CA PRO A 53 7.93 -1.88 6.76
C PRO A 53 7.26 -1.35 5.50
N GLY A 54 7.65 -0.16 5.02
CA GLY A 54 7.16 0.49 3.81
C GLY A 54 7.84 0.04 2.53
N HIS A 55 8.92 -0.75 2.62
CA HIS A 55 9.58 -1.30 1.45
C HIS A 55 8.61 -2.24 0.69
N PRO A 56 8.57 -2.22 -0.65
CA PRO A 56 7.63 -3.02 -1.44
C PRO A 56 7.61 -4.51 -1.04
N ASP A 57 8.78 -5.11 -0.80
CA ASP A 57 8.86 -6.52 -0.36
C ASP A 57 8.15 -6.79 0.97
N GLN A 58 8.18 -5.85 1.92
CA GLN A 58 7.53 -5.99 3.22
C GLN A 58 6.02 -5.80 3.09
N VAL A 59 5.60 -4.79 2.31
CA VAL A 59 4.19 -4.53 1.99
C VAL A 59 3.56 -5.77 1.35
N MET A 60 4.19 -6.35 0.32
CA MET A 60 3.66 -7.51 -0.41
C MET A 60 3.59 -8.78 0.44
N ARG A 61 4.44 -8.93 1.46
CA ARG A 61 4.41 -10.05 2.40
C ARG A 61 3.23 -9.96 3.38
N ARG A 62 2.75 -8.75 3.68
CA ARG A 62 1.74 -8.55 4.72
C ARG A 62 0.36 -8.27 4.13
N ARG A 63 -0.47 -9.31 4.14
CA ARG A 63 -1.82 -9.32 3.58
C ARG A 63 -2.85 -9.28 4.70
N PHE A 64 -3.87 -8.43 4.55
CA PHE A 64 -4.97 -8.29 5.50
C PHE A 64 -6.28 -8.80 4.89
N LYS A 65 -7.11 -9.45 5.70
CA LYS A 65 -8.43 -9.94 5.24
C LYS A 65 -9.44 -8.81 5.06
N THR A 66 -9.29 -7.73 5.81
CA THR A 66 -10.22 -6.60 5.78
C THR A 66 -9.46 -5.28 5.63
N LYS A 67 -10.12 -4.28 5.05
CA LYS A 67 -9.57 -2.93 4.89
C LYS A 67 -9.32 -2.27 6.24
N GLU A 68 -10.18 -2.52 7.23
CA GLU A 68 -10.08 -1.95 8.59
C GLU A 68 -8.83 -2.46 9.30
N ALA A 69 -8.53 -3.76 9.18
CA ALA A 69 -7.32 -4.34 9.76
C ALA A 69 -6.05 -3.78 9.09
N ALA A 70 -6.09 -3.56 7.78
CA ALA A 70 -5.00 -2.93 7.05
C ALA A 70 -4.80 -1.48 7.48
N MET A 71 -5.89 -0.69 7.61
CA MET A 71 -5.83 0.71 8.06
C MET A 71 -5.33 0.83 9.51
N ALA A 72 -5.78 -0.04 10.41
CA ALA A 72 -5.25 -0.09 11.77
C ALA A 72 -3.75 -0.39 11.79
N HIS A 73 -3.25 -1.20 10.85
CA HIS A 73 -1.81 -1.41 10.69
C HIS A 73 -1.10 -0.15 10.18
N VAL A 74 -1.66 0.55 9.19
CA VAL A 74 -1.13 1.83 8.69
C VAL A 74 -0.97 2.84 9.84
N ASP A 75 -2.01 3.01 10.65
CA ASP A 75 -2.01 3.96 11.76
C ASP A 75 -0.98 3.60 12.85
N LYS A 76 -0.80 2.30 13.11
CA LYS A 76 0.20 1.82 14.06
C LYS A 76 1.63 1.97 13.54
N THR A 77 1.87 1.67 12.27
CA THR A 77 3.23 1.55 11.70
C THR A 77 3.77 2.87 11.20
N TRP A 78 2.90 3.69 10.59
CA TRP A 78 3.20 5.06 10.19
C TRP A 78 2.22 6.00 10.89
N PRO A 79 2.40 6.30 12.19
CA PRO A 79 1.57 7.29 12.86
C PRO A 79 1.66 8.65 12.17
N LYS A 80 0.53 9.34 12.01
CA LYS A 80 0.52 10.71 11.48
C LYS A 80 1.45 11.60 12.31
N GLY A 81 2.19 12.47 11.63
CA GLY A 81 3.12 13.41 12.27
C GLY A 81 4.50 12.84 12.60
N ARG A 82 4.70 11.50 12.60
CA ARG A 82 6.03 10.90 12.81
C ARG A 82 7.06 11.32 11.76
N TRP A 83 6.58 11.61 10.55
CA TRP A 83 7.40 11.93 9.39
C TRP A 83 7.09 13.31 8.81
N GLN A 84 6.25 14.09 9.49
CA GLN A 84 6.19 15.52 9.27
C GLN A 84 7.49 16.07 9.84
N LEU A 85 8.48 16.23 8.96
CA LEU A 85 9.63 17.08 9.25
C LEU A 85 9.07 18.43 9.70
N ASN A 86 9.49 18.88 10.88
CA ASN A 86 9.34 20.27 11.29
C ASN A 86 9.97 21.13 10.19
N CYS A 87 9.15 21.67 9.30
CA CYS A 87 9.52 22.78 8.43
C CYS A 87 9.45 24.08 9.23
#